data_AF-A0A545UAR0-F1
#
_entry.id   AF-A0A545UAR0-F1
#
_cell.length_a   1.000
_cell.length_b   1.000
_cell.length_c   1.000
_cell.angle_alpha   90.00
_cell.angle_beta   90.00
_cell.angle_gamma   90.00
#
_symmetry.space_group_name_H-M   'P 1'
#
loop_
_entity.id
_entity.type
_entity.pdbx_description
1 polymer ?
#
loop_
_entity_poly.entity_id
_entity_poly.type
_entity_poly.pdbx_seq_one_letter_code
_entity_poly.pdbx_strand_id
1 'polypeptide(L)'
;MHLSDEQLIELDSNARSHIADCHQCQQKIANLENLRQRLRALPEVPAPENGWLRVSQAYQFQVEQQQARKQVSFWRFSSFALVASLSLVLFFLWPSEKAGQLDQSMSENQLAHSQKLKSLIEQNDLLQQQLNRQLMLNHLDEANFKRLQVELSVVDKALQQAYIQRLGSDEKVQLWQQRQRLIEQLLESAKRPEIVKI
;
A
#
# COMPACT_ATOMS: atom_id res chain seq x y z
N MET A 1 -11.29 -44.64 17.49
CA MET A 1 -10.62 -43.31 17.44
C MET A 1 -9.45 -43.44 16.49
N HIS A 2 -9.26 -42.48 15.58
CA HIS A 2 -8.14 -42.45 14.64
C HIS A 2 -7.01 -41.58 15.20
N LEU A 3 -5.79 -41.80 14.74
CA LEU A 3 -4.63 -40.96 15.09
C LEU A 3 -4.76 -39.58 14.44
N SER A 4 -4.30 -38.55 15.15
CA SER A 4 -4.13 -37.21 14.59
C SER A 4 -2.93 -37.15 13.65
N ASP A 5 -2.85 -36.10 12.82
CA ASP A 5 -1.77 -35.97 11.85
C ASP A 5 -0.42 -35.73 12.54
N GLU A 6 -0.39 -35.07 13.70
CA GLU A 6 0.80 -34.91 14.54
C GLU A 6 1.30 -36.26 15.07
N GLN A 7 0.39 -37.13 15.52
CA GLN A 7 0.71 -38.46 16.03
C GLN A 7 1.21 -39.40 14.91
N LEU A 8 0.82 -39.16 13.66
CA LEU A 8 1.33 -39.89 12.49
C LEU A 8 2.72 -39.41 12.07
N ILE A 9 3.12 -38.19 12.45
CA ILE A 9 4.47 -37.67 12.21
C ILE A 9 5.45 -38.22 13.25
N GLU A 10 5.05 -38.28 14.52
CA GLU A 10 5.85 -38.81 15.63
C GLU A 10 5.30 -40.15 16.13
N LEU A 11 5.71 -41.23 15.45
CA LEU A 11 5.21 -42.58 15.71
C LEU A 11 5.76 -43.19 17.00
N ASP A 12 4.99 -43.08 18.08
CA ASP A 12 5.19 -43.82 19.33
C ASP A 12 4.85 -45.32 19.19
N SER A 13 5.14 -46.11 20.22
CA SER A 13 4.91 -47.57 20.20
C SER A 13 3.43 -47.94 20.11
N ASN A 14 2.54 -47.12 20.66
CA ASN A 14 1.08 -47.37 20.71
C ASN A 14 0.39 -46.99 19.39
N ALA A 15 0.86 -45.94 18.73
CA ALA A 15 0.44 -45.57 17.39
C ALA A 15 0.79 -46.68 16.40
N ARG A 16 1.99 -47.27 16.50
CA ARG A 16 2.42 -48.38 15.62
C ARG A 16 1.53 -49.62 15.74
N SER A 17 1.13 -50.00 16.96
CA SER A 17 0.20 -51.11 17.13
C SER A 17 -1.18 -50.76 16.57
N HIS A 18 -1.68 -49.56 16.84
CA HIS A 18 -2.96 -49.09 16.28
C HIS A 18 -2.98 -49.08 14.75
N ILE A 19 -1.87 -48.69 14.10
CA ILE A 19 -1.75 -48.69 12.64
C ILE A 19 -1.83 -50.10 12.08
N ALA A 20 -1.29 -51.12 12.76
CA ALA A 20 -1.41 -52.50 12.31
C ALA A 20 -2.88 -52.96 12.21
N ASP A 21 -3.72 -52.48 13.12
CA ASP A 21 -5.12 -52.90 13.24
C ASP A 21 -6.13 -51.96 12.56
N CYS A 22 -5.73 -50.74 12.16
CA CYS A 22 -6.62 -49.73 11.59
C CYS A 22 -6.29 -49.40 10.12
N HIS A 23 -7.10 -49.91 9.20
CA HIS A 23 -6.96 -49.69 7.76
C HIS A 23 -6.94 -48.20 7.34
N GLN A 24 -7.75 -47.35 7.97
CA GLN A 24 -7.75 -45.91 7.65
C GLN A 24 -6.44 -45.22 8.04
N CYS A 25 -5.85 -45.59 9.18
CA CYS A 25 -4.57 -45.05 9.62
C CYS A 25 -3.41 -45.55 8.74
N GLN A 26 -3.47 -46.79 8.23
CA GLN A 26 -2.52 -47.32 7.25
C GLN A 26 -2.52 -46.51 5.95
N GLN A 27 -3.70 -46.22 5.41
CA GLN A 27 -3.83 -45.41 4.18
C GLN A 27 -3.25 -44.00 4.36
N LYS A 28 -3.52 -43.37 5.51
CA LYS A 28 -2.95 -42.05 5.83
C LYS A 28 -1.42 -42.09 5.87
N ILE A 29 -0.83 -43.12 6.47
CA ILE A 29 0.63 -43.29 6.51
C ILE A 29 1.22 -43.51 5.12
N ALA A 30 0.59 -44.34 4.30
CA ALA A 30 1.05 -44.57 2.93
C ALA A 30 1.05 -43.28 2.10
N ASN A 31 0.04 -42.42 2.29
CA ASN A 31 -0.02 -41.10 1.67
C ASN A 31 1.08 -40.16 2.16
N LEU A 32 1.35 -40.14 3.47
CA LEU A 32 2.45 -39.35 4.04
C LEU A 32 3.82 -39.81 3.55
N GLU A 33 4.04 -41.12 3.45
CA GLU A 33 5.27 -41.69 2.88
C GLU A 33 5.44 -41.32 1.41
N ASN A 34 4.38 -41.40 0.62
CA ASN A 34 4.39 -40.98 -0.78
C ASN A 34 4.73 -39.48 -0.91
N LEU A 35 4.12 -38.63 -0.07
CA LEU A 35 4.42 -37.19 -0.03
C LEU A 35 5.89 -36.95 0.31
N ARG A 36 6.43 -37.62 1.34
CA ARG A 36 7.85 -37.51 1.73
C ARG A 36 8.78 -37.94 0.61
N GLN A 37 8.45 -39.00 -0.13
CA GLN A 37 9.22 -39.43 -1.30
C GLN A 37 9.21 -38.37 -2.39
N ARG A 38 8.05 -37.77 -2.70
CA ARG A 38 7.94 -36.68 -3.68
C ARG A 38 8.74 -35.44 -3.26
N LEU A 39 8.69 -35.07 -1.98
CA LEU A 39 9.45 -33.94 -1.46
C LEU A 39 10.96 -34.18 -1.51
N ARG A 40 11.41 -35.41 -1.22
CA ARG A 40 12.83 -35.80 -1.37
C ARG A 40 13.28 -35.87 -2.84
N ALA A 41 12.35 -36.13 -3.75
CA ALA A 41 12.60 -36.16 -5.19
C ALA A 41 12.54 -34.77 -5.83
N LEU A 42 12.26 -33.70 -5.07
CA LEU A 42 12.32 -32.35 -5.61
C LEU A 42 13.75 -32.05 -6.05
N PRO A 43 13.95 -31.47 -7.26
CA PRO A 43 15.27 -31.09 -7.71
C PRO A 43 15.84 -30.03 -6.77
N GLU A 44 17.12 -30.13 -6.46
CA GLU A 44 17.85 -29.06 -5.81
C GLU A 44 17.91 -27.87 -6.78
N VAL A 45 17.08 -26.87 -6.52
CA VAL A 45 17.13 -25.60 -7.26
C VAL A 45 18.25 -24.78 -6.63
N PRO A 46 19.32 -24.46 -7.38
CA PRO A 46 20.38 -23.62 -6.85
C PRO A 46 19.80 -22.26 -6.45
N ALA A 47 20.24 -21.74 -5.31
CA ALA A 47 19.89 -20.39 -4.92
C ALA A 47 20.33 -19.42 -6.02
N PRO A 48 19.50 -18.44 -6.41
CA PRO A 48 19.85 -17.49 -7.45
C PRO A 48 21.14 -16.75 -7.05
N GLU A 49 22.06 -16.61 -8.01
CA GLU A 49 23.25 -15.79 -7.82
C GLU A 49 22.80 -14.39 -7.36
N ASN A 50 23.38 -13.92 -6.25
CA ASN A 50 23.03 -12.64 -5.61
C ASN A 50 21.64 -12.56 -4.95
N GLY A 51 20.92 -13.67 -4.76
CA GLY A 51 19.64 -13.68 -4.03
C GLY A 51 19.78 -13.08 -2.63
N TRP A 52 20.84 -13.46 -1.91
CA TRP A 52 21.14 -12.92 -0.58
C TRP A 52 21.49 -11.44 -0.59
N LEU A 53 22.22 -10.98 -1.62
CA LEU A 53 22.55 -9.56 -1.79
C LEU A 53 21.31 -8.71 -2.04
N ARG A 54 20.36 -9.21 -2.84
CA ARG A 54 19.07 -8.53 -3.06
C ARG A 54 18.23 -8.45 -1.78
N VAL A 55 18.19 -9.53 -1.00
CA VAL A 55 17.45 -9.56 0.27
C VAL A 55 18.08 -8.61 1.29
N SER A 56 19.42 -8.61 1.41
CA SER A 56 20.12 -7.73 2.35
C SER A 56 19.97 -6.25 1.98
N GLN A 57 20.04 -5.91 0.70
CA GLN A 57 19.81 -4.54 0.22
C GLN A 57 18.36 -4.08 0.47
N ALA A 58 17.37 -4.94 0.19
CA ALA A 58 15.97 -4.61 0.46
C ALA A 58 15.70 -4.40 1.96
N TYR A 59 16.33 -5.21 2.82
CA TYR A 59 16.24 -5.07 4.27
C TYR A 59 16.91 -3.78 4.77
N GLN A 60 18.13 -3.49 4.32
CA GLN A 60 18.84 -2.26 4.69
C GLN A 60 18.05 -1.01 4.30
N PHE A 61 17.50 -0.99 3.09
CA PHE A 61 16.67 0.13 2.63
C PHE A 61 15.43 0.36 3.51
N GLN A 62 14.77 -0.71 3.98
CA GLN A 62 13.63 -0.58 4.90
C GLN A 62 14.06 -0.03 6.27
N VAL A 63 15.18 -0.51 6.81
CA VAL A 63 15.72 -0.03 8.09
C VAL A 63 16.09 1.46 8.01
N GLU A 64 16.77 1.87 6.94
CA GLU A 64 17.13 3.27 6.70
C GLU A 64 15.89 4.16 6.59
N GLN A 65 14.84 3.74 5.86
CA GLN A 65 13.60 4.50 5.80
C GLN A 65 12.93 4.66 7.16
N GLN A 66 12.92 3.61 7.99
CA GLN A 66 12.34 3.68 9.33
C GLN A 66 13.13 4.61 10.25
N GLN A 67 14.47 4.59 10.18
CA GLN A 67 15.32 5.50 10.95
C GLN A 67 15.17 6.95 10.49
N ALA A 68 15.14 7.21 9.18
CA ALA A 68 14.90 8.54 8.61
C ALA A 68 13.53 9.09 9.06
N ARG A 69 12.47 8.26 9.04
CA ARG A 69 11.14 8.67 9.56
C ARG A 69 11.16 9.04 11.04
N LYS A 70 11.91 8.30 11.87
CA LYS A 70 12.05 8.59 13.31
C LYS A 70 12.81 9.89 13.57
N GLN A 71 13.91 10.15 12.84
CA GLN A 71 14.67 11.39 12.99
C GLN A 71 13.90 12.63 12.54
N VAL A 72 13.11 12.52 11.46
CA VAL A 72 12.25 13.62 10.98
C VAL A 72 11.12 13.94 11.98
N SER A 73 10.60 12.95 12.70
CA SER A 73 9.64 13.18 13.79
C SER A 73 10.26 14.04 14.91
N PHE A 74 11.48 13.70 15.35
CA PHE A 74 12.15 14.41 16.44
C PHE A 74 12.45 15.89 16.10
N TRP A 75 12.86 16.18 14.86
CA TRP A 75 13.09 17.55 14.39
C TRP A 75 11.80 18.36 14.25
N ARG A 76 10.68 17.74 13.86
CA ARG A 76 9.39 18.43 13.77
C ARG A 76 8.93 18.95 15.14
N PHE A 77 9.17 18.22 16.23
CA PHE A 77 8.78 18.68 17.58
C PHE A 77 9.70 19.78 18.14
N SER A 78 10.99 19.78 17.79
CA SER A 78 11.92 20.83 18.24
C SER A 78 11.60 22.20 17.62
N SER A 79 11.21 22.25 16.34
CA SER A 79 10.82 23.49 15.68
C SER A 79 9.55 24.12 16.28
N PHE A 80 8.61 23.32 16.80
CA PHE A 80 7.41 23.86 17.46
C PHE A 80 7.72 24.54 18.80
N ALA A 81 8.70 24.05 19.56
CA ALA A 81 9.07 24.65 20.85
C ALA A 81 9.72 26.04 20.69
N LEU A 82 10.51 26.26 19.63
CA LEU A 82 11.11 27.55 19.34
C LEU A 82 10.10 28.58 18.78
N VAL A 83 9.11 28.14 17.98
CA VAL A 83 8.05 29.03 17.50
C VAL A 83 7.16 29.50 18.65
N ALA A 84 6.83 28.62 19.61
CA ALA A 84 6.02 28.98 20.76
C ALA A 84 6.69 30.02 21.68
N SER A 85 8.01 29.92 21.89
CA SER A 85 8.73 30.90 22.71
C SER A 85 8.93 32.25 22.01
N LEU A 86 9.14 32.27 20.68
CA LEU A 86 9.23 33.52 19.92
C LEU A 86 7.87 34.26 19.85
N SER A 87 6.77 33.49 19.78
CA SER A 87 5.41 34.05 19.71
C SER A 87 4.99 34.77 20.99
N LEU A 88 5.42 34.27 22.16
CA LEU A 88 5.12 34.88 23.46
C LEU A 88 5.84 36.22 23.66
N VAL A 89 7.08 36.34 23.18
CA VAL A 89 7.87 37.59 23.24
C VAL A 89 7.29 38.63 22.29
N LEU A 90 6.91 38.25 21.06
CA LEU A 90 6.28 39.15 20.10
C LEU A 90 4.89 39.62 20.55
N PHE A 91 4.12 38.77 21.25
CA PHE A 91 2.79 39.14 21.75
C PHE A 91 2.83 40.14 22.92
N PHE A 92 3.87 40.08 23.76
CA PHE A 92 3.99 40.99 24.92
C PHE A 92 4.71 42.32 24.63
N LEU A 93 5.53 42.39 23.58
CA LEU A 93 6.30 43.59 23.23
C LEU A 93 5.67 44.46 22.14
N TRP A 94 4.55 44.04 21.52
CA TRP A 94 3.92 44.81 20.46
C TRP A 94 2.82 45.75 20.99
N PRO A 95 2.96 47.08 20.84
CA PRO A 95 1.90 48.02 21.22
C PRO A 95 0.69 47.83 20.30
N SER A 96 -0.43 47.47 20.90
CA SER A 96 -1.73 47.19 20.29
C SER A 96 -2.44 48.47 19.82
N GLU A 97 -1.88 49.19 18.84
CA GLU A 97 -2.58 50.34 18.24
C GLU A 97 -2.82 50.26 16.73
N LYS A 98 -2.44 49.17 16.05
CA LYS A 98 -2.75 48.97 14.61
C LYS A 98 -3.11 47.53 14.24
N ALA A 99 -3.92 46.85 15.04
CA ALA A 99 -4.46 45.53 14.73
C ALA A 99 -5.93 45.61 14.26
N GLY A 100 -6.18 46.45 13.25
CA GLY A 100 -7.52 46.63 12.72
C GLY A 100 -7.50 47.04 11.26
N GLN A 101 -6.90 46.24 10.36
CA GLN A 101 -7.21 46.22 8.91
C GLN A 101 -6.37 45.26 8.03
N LEU A 102 -5.75 44.21 8.57
CA LEU A 102 -5.03 43.22 7.75
C LEU A 102 -5.37 41.82 8.26
N ASP A 103 -6.38 41.17 7.66
CA ASP A 103 -6.53 39.70 7.51
C ASP A 103 -7.97 39.22 7.28
N GLN A 104 -8.94 40.10 7.03
CA GLN A 104 -10.31 39.68 6.67
C GLN A 104 -10.51 39.39 5.17
N SER A 105 -9.42 39.35 4.40
CA SER A 105 -9.41 39.06 2.95
C SER A 105 -8.57 37.84 2.57
N MET A 106 -8.24 36.93 3.51
CA MET A 106 -8.08 35.50 3.21
C MET A 106 -9.46 34.92 2.85
N SER A 107 -10.14 35.51 1.89
CA SER A 107 -10.19 35.11 0.48
C SER A 107 -11.08 33.88 0.36
N GLU A 108 -12.37 34.15 0.22
CA GLU A 108 -13.45 33.22 -0.12
C GLU A 108 -13.02 32.20 -1.21
N ASN A 109 -12.16 32.63 -2.14
CA ASN A 109 -11.52 31.78 -3.14
C ASN A 109 -10.68 30.64 -2.54
N GLN A 110 -9.84 30.89 -1.53
CA GLN A 110 -8.99 29.86 -0.94
C GLN A 110 -9.82 28.77 -0.24
N LEU A 111 -10.92 29.16 0.39
CA LEU A 111 -11.88 28.22 0.97
C LEU A 111 -12.54 27.37 -0.12
N ALA A 112 -13.02 27.99 -1.20
CA ALA A 112 -13.63 27.30 -2.33
C ALA A 112 -12.64 26.32 -3.02
N HIS A 113 -11.38 26.72 -3.21
CA HIS A 113 -10.34 25.84 -3.75
C HIS A 113 -10.05 24.65 -2.82
N SER A 114 -10.03 24.87 -1.51
CA SER A 114 -9.83 23.77 -0.54
C SER A 114 -10.98 22.76 -0.55
N GLN A 115 -12.22 23.24 -0.69
CA GLN A 115 -13.41 22.40 -0.78
C GLN A 115 -13.43 21.60 -2.08
N LYS A 116 -13.10 22.24 -3.21
CA LYS A 116 -12.96 21.57 -4.51
C LYS A 116 -11.89 20.49 -4.50
N LEU A 117 -10.73 20.78 -3.89
CA LEU A 117 -9.66 19.79 -3.77
C LEU A 117 -10.11 18.60 -2.92
N LYS A 118 -10.79 18.86 -1.80
CA LYS A 118 -11.32 17.80 -0.92
C LYS A 118 -12.31 16.89 -1.66
N SER A 119 -13.29 17.47 -2.36
CA SER A 119 -14.29 16.67 -3.09
C SER A 119 -13.65 15.83 -4.21
N LEU A 120 -12.61 16.36 -4.87
CA LEU A 120 -11.87 15.65 -5.91
C LEU A 120 -11.07 14.45 -5.37
N ILE A 121 -10.52 14.58 -4.16
CA ILE A 121 -9.85 13.48 -3.45
C ILE A 121 -10.86 12.39 -3.11
N GLU A 122 -11.99 12.77 -2.53
CA GLU A 122 -13.06 11.82 -2.17
C GLU A 122 -13.59 11.06 -3.42
N GLN A 123 -13.75 11.75 -4.55
CA GLN A 123 -14.14 11.11 -5.82
C GLN A 123 -13.07 10.12 -6.32
N ASN A 124 -11.80 10.47 -6.21
CA ASN A 124 -10.69 9.59 -6.58
C ASN A 124 -10.64 8.33 -5.70
N ASP A 125 -10.93 8.45 -4.41
CA ASP A 125 -10.99 7.32 -3.49
C ASP A 125 -12.14 6.37 -3.86
N LEU A 126 -13.32 6.91 -4.21
CA LEU A 126 -14.45 6.12 -4.69
C LEU A 126 -14.13 5.39 -6.00
N LEU A 127 -13.49 6.07 -6.96
CA LEU A 127 -13.06 5.46 -8.22
C LEU A 127 -12.02 4.37 -7.99
N GLN A 128 -11.08 4.57 -7.07
CA GLN A 128 -10.09 3.56 -6.70
C GLN A 128 -10.76 2.31 -6.10
N GLN A 129 -11.77 2.50 -5.24
CA GLN A 129 -12.55 1.39 -4.69
C GLN A 129 -13.31 0.61 -5.78
N GLN A 130 -13.88 1.31 -6.76
CA GLN A 130 -14.54 0.69 -7.91
C GLN A 130 -13.56 -0.12 -8.77
N LEU A 131 -12.38 0.45 -9.06
CA LEU A 131 -11.30 -0.23 -9.78
C LEU A 131 -10.87 -1.51 -9.06
N ASN A 132 -10.61 -1.41 -7.75
CA ASN A 132 -10.23 -2.57 -6.93
C ASN A 132 -11.31 -3.66 -6.94
N ARG A 133 -12.59 -3.29 -6.93
CA ARG A 133 -13.70 -4.24 -7.02
C ARG A 133 -13.71 -4.96 -8.38
N GLN A 134 -13.47 -4.25 -9.49
CA GLN A 134 -13.41 -4.86 -10.81
C GLN A 134 -12.20 -5.79 -10.98
N LEU A 135 -11.06 -5.47 -10.37
CA LEU A 135 -9.89 -6.36 -10.33
C LEU A 135 -10.22 -7.67 -9.61
N MET A 136 -10.91 -7.61 -8.47
CA MET A 136 -11.30 -8.83 -7.75
C MET A 136 -12.26 -9.73 -8.55
N LEU A 137 -13.04 -9.15 -9.45
CA LEU A 137 -13.95 -9.88 -10.33
C LEU A 137 -13.27 -10.38 -11.63
N ASN A 138 -11.96 -10.16 -11.80
CA ASN A 138 -11.20 -10.47 -13.02
C ASN A 138 -11.83 -9.87 -14.30
N HIS A 139 -12.50 -8.71 -14.19
CA HIS A 139 -13.14 -8.04 -15.32
C HIS A 139 -12.23 -7.09 -16.09
N LEU A 140 -10.97 -6.97 -15.67
CA LEU A 140 -9.99 -6.08 -16.26
C LEU A 140 -8.91 -6.87 -16.96
N ASP A 141 -8.54 -6.42 -18.15
CA ASP A 141 -7.36 -6.91 -18.86
C ASP A 141 -6.08 -6.59 -18.05
N GLU A 142 -5.30 -7.62 -17.77
CA GLU A 142 -4.08 -7.53 -16.95
C GLU A 142 -3.03 -6.60 -17.58
N ALA A 143 -2.93 -6.59 -18.92
CA ALA A 143 -1.97 -5.74 -19.62
C ALA A 143 -2.34 -4.26 -19.47
N ASN A 144 -3.60 -3.91 -19.71
CA ASN A 144 -4.12 -2.55 -19.52
C ASN A 144 -4.01 -2.10 -18.06
N PHE A 145 -4.26 -2.99 -17.10
CA PHE A 145 -4.12 -2.67 -15.68
C PHE A 145 -2.67 -2.38 -15.28
N LYS A 146 -1.70 -3.20 -15.73
CA LYS A 146 -0.26 -2.94 -15.46
C LYS A 146 0.19 -1.61 -16.04
N ARG A 147 -0.28 -1.26 -17.24
CA ARG A 147 0.00 0.04 -17.84
C ARG A 147 -0.57 1.18 -16.99
N LEU A 148 -1.84 1.08 -16.58
CA LEU A 148 -2.46 2.07 -15.69
C LEU A 148 -1.66 2.25 -14.40
N GLN A 149 -1.18 1.15 -13.80
CA GLN A 149 -0.40 1.20 -12.57
C GLN A 149 0.89 2.04 -12.73
N VAL A 150 1.58 1.90 -13.86
CA VAL A 150 2.75 2.72 -14.18
C VAL A 150 2.36 4.19 -14.32
N GLU A 151 1.31 4.50 -15.09
CA GLU A 151 0.84 5.87 -15.30
C GLU A 151 0.38 6.54 -14.00
N LEU A 152 -0.36 5.83 -13.15
CA LEU A 152 -0.75 6.29 -11.81
C LEU A 152 0.47 6.56 -10.92
N SER A 153 1.49 5.69 -10.96
CA SER A 153 2.70 5.88 -10.14
C SER A 153 3.44 7.19 -10.46
N VAL A 154 3.37 7.67 -11.71
CA VAL A 154 3.95 8.95 -12.12
C VAL A 154 3.16 10.11 -11.52
N VAL A 155 1.82 10.06 -11.64
CA VAL A 155 0.93 11.11 -11.10
C VAL A 155 0.99 11.16 -9.57
N ASP A 156 1.02 10.01 -8.91
CA ASP A 156 1.09 9.93 -7.45
C ASP A 156 2.41 10.51 -6.91
N LYS A 157 3.54 10.28 -7.60
CA LYS A 157 4.82 10.94 -7.29
C LYS A 157 4.74 12.45 -7.44
N ALA A 158 4.14 12.94 -8.53
CA ALA A 158 3.95 14.36 -8.75
C ALA A 158 3.04 15.00 -7.69
N LEU A 159 1.96 14.32 -7.30
CA LEU A 159 1.10 14.73 -6.18
C LEU A 159 1.89 14.83 -4.88
N GLN A 160 2.64 13.79 -4.53
CA GLN A 160 3.46 13.78 -3.32
C GLN A 160 4.46 14.95 -3.31
N GLN A 161 5.14 15.18 -4.44
CA GLN A 161 6.07 16.29 -4.59
C GLN A 161 5.37 17.65 -4.45
N ALA A 162 4.17 17.81 -5.03
CA ALA A 162 3.36 19.02 -4.91
C ALA A 162 2.97 19.33 -3.46
N TYR A 163 2.68 18.31 -2.65
CA TYR A 163 2.43 18.49 -1.21
C TYR A 163 3.71 18.84 -0.44
N ILE A 164 4.84 18.18 -0.73
CA ILE A 164 6.13 18.45 -0.06
C ILE A 164 6.60 19.87 -0.35
N GLN A 165 6.52 20.30 -1.61
CA GLN A 165 6.96 21.64 -2.06
C GLN A 165 5.93 22.73 -1.76
N ARG A 166 4.77 22.40 -1.17
CA ARG A 166 3.67 23.33 -0.89
C ARG A 166 3.22 24.12 -2.12
N LEU A 167 3.18 23.43 -3.26
CA LEU A 167 2.65 23.95 -4.53
C LEU A 167 1.21 24.46 -4.40
N GLY A 168 0.81 25.29 -5.37
CA GLY A 168 -0.50 25.95 -5.40
C GLY A 168 -1.66 24.95 -5.41
N SER A 169 -2.85 25.38 -4.99
CA SER A 169 -4.04 24.54 -5.01
C SER A 169 -4.39 24.08 -6.43
N ASP A 170 -4.15 24.92 -7.43
CA ASP A 170 -4.52 24.63 -8.82
C ASP A 170 -3.69 23.51 -9.43
N GLU A 171 -2.38 23.48 -9.15
CA GLU A 171 -1.48 22.42 -9.59
C GLU A 171 -1.89 21.07 -8.99
N LYS A 172 -2.25 21.07 -7.69
CA LYS A 172 -2.77 19.86 -7.02
C LYS A 172 -4.09 19.40 -7.64
N VAL A 173 -5.01 20.33 -7.92
CA VAL A 173 -6.29 20.02 -8.58
C VAL A 173 -6.06 19.38 -9.95
N GLN A 174 -5.14 19.93 -10.76
CA GLN A 174 -4.83 19.37 -12.08
C GLN A 174 -4.29 17.94 -12.00
N LEU A 175 -3.40 17.67 -11.04
CA LEU A 175 -2.84 16.33 -10.83
C LEU A 175 -3.91 15.33 -10.39
N TRP A 176 -4.79 15.70 -9.47
CA TRP A 176 -5.91 14.86 -9.03
C TRP A 176 -6.94 14.63 -10.16
N GLN A 177 -7.18 15.63 -11.00
CA GLN A 177 -8.02 15.48 -12.20
C GLN A 177 -7.38 14.57 -13.25
N GLN A 178 -6.05 14.61 -13.39
CA GLN A 178 -5.32 13.68 -14.24
C GLN A 178 -5.45 12.25 -13.72
N ARG A 179 -5.23 12.04 -12.42
CA ARG A 179 -5.41 10.75 -11.76
C ARG A 179 -6.82 10.18 -11.99
N GLN A 180 -7.84 11.01 -11.81
CA GLN A 180 -9.24 10.64 -12.05
C GLN A 180 -9.48 10.16 -13.49
N ARG A 181 -9.04 10.93 -14.48
CA ARG A 181 -9.20 10.58 -15.91
C ARG A 181 -8.56 9.24 -16.26
N LEU A 182 -7.38 8.94 -15.70
CA LEU A 182 -6.72 7.66 -15.93
C LEU A 182 -7.55 6.47 -15.42
N ILE A 183 -8.12 6.59 -14.22
CA ILE A 183 -8.97 5.53 -13.64
C ILE A 183 -10.27 5.40 -14.43
N GLU A 184 -10.92 6.52 -14.77
CA GLU A 184 -12.16 6.54 -15.56
C GLU A 184 -11.99 5.89 -16.93
N GLN A 185 -10.89 6.19 -17.64
CA GLN A 185 -10.60 5.58 -18.95
C GLN A 185 -10.54 4.05 -18.88
N LEU A 186 -9.90 3.49 -17.84
CA LEU A 186 -9.84 2.04 -17.68
C LEU A 186 -11.21 1.46 -17.33
N LEU A 187 -11.93 2.08 -16.38
CA LEU A 187 -13.27 1.64 -15.99
C LEU A 187 -14.28 1.70 -17.14
N GLU A 188 -14.14 2.67 -18.06
CA GLU A 188 -14.96 2.76 -19.27
C GLU A 188 -14.59 1.71 -20.31
N SER A 189 -13.29 1.46 -20.51
CA SER A 189 -12.83 0.40 -21.42
C SER A 189 -13.35 -0.97 -21.00
N ALA A 190 -13.39 -1.25 -19.70
CA ALA A 190 -13.90 -2.49 -19.13
C ALA A 190 -15.42 -2.69 -19.33
N LYS A 191 -16.18 -1.60 -19.51
CA LYS A 191 -17.64 -1.66 -19.73
C LYS A 191 -18.01 -1.96 -21.18
N ARG A 192 -17.12 -1.74 -22.14
CA ARG A 192 -17.40 -2.00 -23.56
C ARG A 192 -17.02 -3.45 -23.86
N PRO A 193 -17.98 -4.36 -24.10
CA PRO A 193 -17.63 -5.69 -24.58
C PRO A 193 -16.96 -5.54 -25.94
N GLU A 194 -15.72 -6.03 -26.08
CA GLU A 194 -15.08 -6.17 -27.38
C GLU A 194 -15.97 -7.09 -28.23
N ILE A 195 -16.66 -6.50 -29.20
CA ILE A 195 -17.31 -7.27 -30.27
C ILE A 195 -16.17 -7.76 -31.15
N VAL A 196 -15.65 -8.94 -30.82
CA VAL A 196 -14.73 -9.66 -31.71
C VAL A 196 -15.52 -9.99 -32.97
N LYS A 197 -15.23 -9.27 -34.06
CA LYS A 197 -15.63 -9.70 -35.40
C LYS A 197 -14.81 -10.93 -35.74
N ILE A 198 -15.45 -12.10 -35.68
CA ILE A 198 -14.96 -13.36 -36.22
C ILE A 198 -15.11 -13.31 -37.75
#